data_AF-A0A1F5UU62-F1
#
_entry.id   AF-A0A1F5UU62-F1
#
_cell.length_a   1.000
_cell.length_b   1.000
_cell.length_c   1.000
_cell.angle_alpha   90.00
_cell.angle_beta   90.00
_cell.angle_gamma   90.00
#
_symmetry.space_group_name_H-M   'P 1'
#
loop_
_entity.id
_entity.type
_entity.pdbx_description
1 polymer ?
#
loop_
_entity_poly.entity_id
_entity_poly.type
_entity_poly.pdbx_seq_one_letter_code
_entity_poly.pdbx_strand_id
1 'polypeptide(L)'
;MGKEVLSFRRANEKNNLKVKDSKLAKEWHPVKNGKLTPDDLQAGSGKSAWWMCKKGHEWQSVIRNRNKGARCPYCSKIKASKEYCLAVQRPDAAKNWNKEKNGKLTPNDVTGGSGKKVWWICKNGHEWDAAISSRNQGFGCPCCSHHRVCKDSCLATNYPDTAKDWHPSRNGTLTPYDVMPHSSKKVWWKCEMGHNEYRPIGVRRELGCKDCNYALRQSLKQKVVMSSGGGIARELTAKLRRTSKIKAKYMNKEIFNRPFEKLKKK
;
A
#
# COMPACT_ATOMS: atom_id res chain seq x y z
N MET A 1 65.92 6.46 18.33
CA MET A 1 64.63 6.18 17.65
C MET A 1 63.50 6.69 18.52
N GLY A 2 63.12 7.96 18.33
CA GLY A 2 62.03 8.59 19.06
C GLY A 2 60.68 8.07 18.56
N LYS A 3 59.90 7.44 19.45
CA LYS A 3 58.50 7.18 19.19
C LYS A 3 57.76 8.51 19.36
N GLU A 4 57.34 9.11 18.24
CA GLU A 4 56.34 10.19 18.25
C GLU A 4 55.07 9.66 18.93
N VAL A 5 54.90 10.03 20.19
CA VAL A 5 53.64 9.88 20.89
C VAL A 5 52.70 10.89 20.26
N LEU A 6 51.74 10.43 19.46
CA LEU A 6 50.64 11.23 18.94
C LEU A 6 50.03 12.02 20.11
N SER A 7 50.36 13.30 20.19
CA SER A 7 49.90 14.16 21.28
C SER A 7 48.39 14.38 21.10
N PHE A 8 47.60 13.67 21.90
CA PHE A 8 46.20 14.05 22.11
C PHE A 8 46.22 15.44 22.74
N ARG A 9 46.01 16.49 21.94
CA ARG A 9 46.03 17.88 22.41
C ARG A 9 45.05 18.00 23.60
N ARG A 10 45.55 18.46 24.75
CA ARG A 10 44.72 18.75 25.94
C ARG A 10 43.89 20.01 25.70
N ALA A 11 42.73 20.10 26.34
CA ALA A 11 41.93 21.33 26.32
C ALA A 11 42.75 22.48 26.95
N ASN A 12 42.60 23.68 26.41
CA ASN A 12 43.18 24.91 26.92
C ASN A 12 42.18 26.07 26.82
N GLU A 13 42.58 27.24 27.30
CA GLU A 13 41.77 28.46 27.36
C GLU A 13 41.29 28.97 26.00
N LYS A 14 41.85 28.49 24.88
CA LYS A 14 41.50 28.91 23.51
C LYS A 14 40.70 27.87 22.73
N ASN A 15 40.71 26.60 23.13
CA ASN A 15 40.18 25.48 22.32
C ASN A 15 39.17 24.57 23.04
N ASN A 16 38.88 24.82 24.32
CA ASN A 16 37.85 24.09 25.04
C ASN A 16 36.44 24.34 24.45
N LEU A 17 35.51 23.43 24.73
CA LEU A 17 34.16 23.45 24.17
C LEU A 17 33.39 24.73 24.55
N LYS A 18 33.51 25.19 25.80
CA LYS A 18 32.78 26.38 26.28
C LYS A 18 33.22 27.67 25.58
N VAL A 19 34.52 27.81 25.34
CA VAL A 19 35.08 28.98 24.64
C VAL A 19 34.73 28.94 23.15
N LYS A 20 34.82 27.77 22.52
CA LYS A 20 34.51 27.64 21.08
C LYS A 20 33.01 27.69 20.77
N ASP A 21 32.18 27.12 21.63
CA ASP A 21 30.73 27.10 21.46
C ASP A 21 30.00 27.14 22.82
N SER A 22 29.87 28.36 23.35
CA SER A 22 29.21 28.62 24.64
C SER A 22 27.72 28.27 24.62
N LYS A 23 27.07 28.26 23.46
CA LYS A 23 25.67 27.85 23.32
C LYS A 23 25.55 26.33 23.46
N LEU A 24 26.43 25.58 22.80
CA LEU A 24 26.47 24.13 22.90
C LEU A 24 26.87 23.66 24.30
N ALA A 25 27.78 24.36 24.98
CA ALA A 25 28.15 24.05 26.35
C ALA A 25 26.95 24.12 27.33
N LYS A 26 25.93 24.93 27.05
CA LYS A 26 24.68 24.95 27.84
C LYS A 26 23.82 23.69 27.68
N GLU A 27 24.08 22.89 26.65
CA GLU A 27 23.42 21.59 26.46
C GLU A 27 24.19 20.43 27.11
N TRP A 28 25.27 20.72 27.85
CA TRP A 28 25.99 19.70 28.61
C TRP A 28 25.07 19.11 29.68
N HIS A 29 25.02 17.78 29.78
CA HIS A 29 24.16 17.15 30.77
C HIS A 29 24.66 17.45 32.20
N PRO A 30 23.77 17.87 33.13
CA PRO A 30 24.19 18.34 34.46
C PRO A 30 24.83 17.25 35.34
N VAL A 31 24.39 15.99 35.24
CA VAL A 31 24.85 14.91 36.12
C VAL A 31 25.61 13.76 35.41
N LYS A 32 25.22 13.37 34.20
CA LYS A 32 25.69 12.13 33.54
C LYS A 32 27.13 12.14 33.01
N ASN A 33 27.83 13.28 33.08
CA ASN A 33 29.25 13.38 32.69
C ASN A 33 30.20 13.30 33.89
N GLY A 34 29.69 13.04 35.09
CA GLY A 34 30.49 12.99 36.31
C GLY A 34 31.18 14.31 36.59
N LYS A 35 32.50 14.29 36.80
CA LYS A 35 33.31 15.49 37.07
C LYS A 35 33.72 16.27 35.81
N LEU A 36 33.44 15.74 34.62
CA LEU A 36 33.85 16.39 33.37
C LEU A 36 32.92 17.58 33.04
N THR A 37 33.55 18.72 32.80
CA THR A 37 32.91 19.96 32.36
C THR A 37 33.25 20.27 30.89
N PRO A 38 32.51 21.16 30.23
CA PRO A 38 32.86 21.67 28.90
C PRO A 38 34.23 22.35 28.82
N ASP A 39 34.78 22.81 29.95
CA ASP A 39 36.09 23.46 30.02
C ASP A 39 37.24 22.42 29.93
N ASP A 40 36.99 21.18 30.33
CA ASP A 40 38.00 20.10 30.38
C ASP A 40 38.28 19.45 29.02
N LEU A 41 37.46 19.74 28.00
CA LEU A 41 37.45 19.01 26.73
C LEU A 41 37.47 19.94 25.52
N GLN A 42 38.26 19.57 24.52
CA GLN A 42 38.32 20.30 23.27
C GLN A 42 37.02 20.18 22.48
N ALA A 43 36.65 21.27 21.80
CA ALA A 43 35.48 21.29 20.90
C ALA A 43 35.57 20.26 19.75
N GLY A 44 36.80 19.92 19.32
CA GLY A 44 37.09 18.91 18.30
C GLY A 44 37.22 17.48 18.82
N SER A 45 36.95 17.24 20.11
CA SER A 45 37.22 15.94 20.75
C SER A 45 36.36 14.80 20.18
N GLY A 46 36.99 13.65 19.97
CA GLY A 46 36.33 12.40 19.61
C GLY A 46 35.60 11.71 20.76
N LYS A 47 35.70 12.24 22.00
CA LYS A 47 35.03 11.66 23.17
C LYS A 47 33.51 11.82 23.06
N SER A 48 32.82 10.80 23.57
CA SER A 48 31.36 10.81 23.72
C SER A 48 30.98 11.44 25.06
N ALA A 49 29.97 12.30 25.05
CA ALA A 49 29.43 12.93 26.25
C ALA A 49 27.91 12.84 26.26
N TRP A 50 27.32 12.98 27.44
CA TRP A 50 25.88 13.13 27.63
C TRP A 50 25.46 14.59 27.45
N TRP A 51 24.34 14.77 26.77
CA TRP A 51 23.76 16.06 26.44
C TRP A 51 22.30 16.10 26.86
N MET A 52 21.81 17.30 27.17
CA MET A 52 20.42 17.58 27.48
C MET A 52 19.97 18.85 26.76
N CYS A 53 18.86 18.78 26.03
CA CYS A 53 18.30 19.97 25.37
C CYS A 53 17.34 20.69 26.32
N LYS A 54 16.90 21.90 25.94
CA LYS A 54 15.91 22.68 26.70
C LYS A 54 14.57 21.97 26.95
N LYS A 55 14.22 20.96 26.14
CA LYS A 55 13.02 20.13 26.32
C LYS A 55 13.23 18.94 27.26
N GLY A 56 14.41 18.83 27.88
CA GLY A 56 14.76 17.73 28.78
C GLY A 56 15.10 16.41 28.08
N HIS A 57 15.23 16.39 26.75
CA HIS A 57 15.68 15.17 26.08
C HIS A 57 17.15 14.91 26.38
N GLU A 58 17.49 13.68 26.74
CA GLU A 58 18.84 13.27 27.08
C GLU A 58 19.41 12.31 26.03
N TRP A 59 20.64 12.55 25.57
CA TRP A 59 21.30 11.65 24.62
C TRP A 59 22.81 11.68 24.74
N GLN A 60 23.43 10.60 24.28
CA GLN A 60 24.87 10.52 24.13
C GLN A 60 25.28 10.88 22.69
N SER A 61 26.35 11.67 22.54
CA SER A 61 26.93 12.00 21.24
C SER A 61 28.39 12.42 21.38
N VAL A 62 29.16 12.20 20.32
CA VAL A 62 30.54 12.69 20.17
C VAL A 62 30.57 14.21 20.15
N ILE A 63 31.49 14.81 20.92
CA ILE A 63 31.64 16.28 21.07
C ILE A 63 31.91 16.95 19.72
N ARG A 64 32.87 16.42 18.94
CA ARG A 64 33.17 16.94 17.59
C ARG A 64 31.94 17.01 16.67
N ASN A 65 31.05 16.03 16.74
CA ASN A 65 29.85 16.01 15.89
C ASN A 65 28.85 17.08 16.32
N ARG A 66 28.69 17.29 17.63
CA ARG A 66 27.87 18.37 18.17
C ARG A 66 28.40 19.74 17.78
N ASN A 67 29.71 19.93 17.89
CA ASN A 67 30.39 21.16 17.51
C ASN A 67 30.30 21.45 16.00
N LYS A 68 30.12 20.42 15.16
CA LYS A 68 29.81 20.55 13.73
C LYS A 68 28.32 20.86 13.44
N GLY A 69 27.48 21.00 14.47
CA GLY A 69 26.07 21.37 14.34
C GLY A 69 25.07 20.23 14.49
N ALA A 70 25.49 19.01 14.90
CA ALA A 70 24.53 17.94 15.19
C ALA A 70 23.59 18.37 16.34
N ARG A 71 22.29 18.33 16.08
CA ARG A 71 21.23 18.76 17.03
C ARG A 71 20.72 17.60 17.89
N CYS A 72 19.87 17.91 18.85
CA CYS A 72 19.12 16.89 19.60
C CYS A 72 18.39 15.91 18.65
N PRO A 73 18.64 14.59 18.73
CA PRO A 73 18.07 13.63 17.80
C PRO A 73 16.55 13.48 17.94
N TYR A 74 16.00 13.80 19.11
CA TYR A 74 14.56 13.78 19.37
C TYR A 74 13.86 15.02 18.80
N CYS A 75 14.39 16.22 19.07
CA CYS A 75 13.88 17.47 18.48
C CYS A 75 13.95 17.46 16.95
N SER A 76 14.99 16.84 16.38
CA SER A 76 15.15 16.66 14.94
C SER A 76 14.36 15.49 14.37
N LYS A 77 13.55 14.80 15.18
CA LYS A 77 12.68 13.67 14.78
C LYS A 77 13.42 12.49 14.13
N ILE A 78 14.71 12.35 14.45
CA ILE A 78 15.53 11.20 14.06
C ILE A 78 15.24 10.03 15.02
N LYS A 79 15.15 10.31 16.33
CA LYS A 79 14.72 9.35 17.36
C LYS A 79 13.32 9.67 17.85
N ALA A 80 12.57 8.62 18.19
CA ALA A 80 11.23 8.76 18.76
C ALA A 80 11.32 9.31 20.19
N SER A 81 10.39 10.20 20.51
CA SER A 81 10.15 10.70 21.87
C SER A 81 8.65 10.69 22.13
N LYS A 82 8.25 10.96 23.37
CA LYS A 82 6.82 11.03 23.76
C LYS A 82 6.04 12.04 22.91
N GLU A 83 6.70 13.08 22.40
CA GLU A 83 6.06 14.14 21.61
C GLU A 83 6.11 13.84 20.09
N TYR A 84 7.13 13.12 19.63
CA TYR A 84 7.45 12.98 18.20
C TYR A 84 7.41 11.53 17.68
N CYS A 85 6.81 10.61 18.43
CA CYS A 85 6.56 9.25 17.96
C CYS A 85 5.40 9.20 16.95
N LEU A 86 5.34 8.11 16.17
CA LEU A 86 4.29 7.88 15.18
C LEU A 86 2.91 7.85 15.83
N ALA A 87 2.78 7.28 17.03
CA ALA A 87 1.50 7.20 17.75
C ALA A 87 0.87 8.58 17.95
N VAL A 88 1.69 9.58 18.32
CA VAL A 88 1.24 10.95 18.58
C VAL A 88 1.08 11.74 17.29
N GLN A 89 2.02 11.63 16.36
CA GLN A 89 2.03 12.43 15.14
C GLN A 89 1.02 11.94 14.09
N ARG A 90 0.75 10.62 14.06
CA ARG A 90 -0.17 9.96 13.11
C ARG A 90 -0.99 8.86 13.78
N PRO A 91 -1.98 9.22 14.61
CA PRO A 91 -2.85 8.25 15.28
C PRO A 91 -3.61 7.35 14.30
N ASP A 92 -3.95 7.87 13.11
CA ASP A 92 -4.58 7.13 12.02
C ASP A 92 -3.68 6.01 11.46
N ALA A 93 -2.38 6.29 11.29
CA ALA A 93 -1.41 5.28 10.89
C ALA A 93 -1.19 4.26 12.03
N ALA A 94 -1.06 4.72 13.27
CA ALA A 94 -0.89 3.86 14.43
C ALA A 94 -2.05 2.87 14.64
N LYS A 95 -3.30 3.27 14.29
CA LYS A 95 -4.46 2.36 14.27
C LYS A 95 -4.33 1.22 13.27
N ASN A 96 -3.50 1.37 12.24
CA ASN A 96 -3.23 0.32 11.26
C ASN A 96 -1.96 -0.49 11.58
N TRP A 97 -1.40 -0.36 12.78
CA TRP A 97 -0.21 -1.12 13.16
C TRP A 97 -0.54 -2.60 13.38
N ASN A 98 0.16 -3.51 12.71
CA ASN A 98 0.01 -4.94 12.96
C ASN A 98 0.87 -5.34 14.17
N LYS A 99 0.24 -5.43 15.36
CA LYS A 99 0.94 -5.72 16.62
C LYS A 99 1.58 -7.11 16.64
N GLU A 100 0.91 -8.10 16.06
CA GLU A 100 1.38 -9.48 16.03
C GLU A 100 2.67 -9.61 15.22
N LYS A 101 2.68 -9.09 13.98
CA LYS A 101 3.82 -9.21 13.08
C LYS A 101 5.00 -8.29 13.40
N ASN A 102 4.77 -7.19 14.13
CA ASN A 102 5.83 -6.27 14.54
C ASN A 102 6.42 -6.61 15.93
N GLY A 103 5.88 -7.63 16.61
CA GLY A 103 6.37 -8.08 17.91
C GLY A 103 6.37 -6.95 18.95
N LYS A 104 7.53 -6.72 19.58
CA LYS A 104 7.69 -5.70 20.63
C LYS A 104 7.74 -4.26 20.10
N LEU A 105 7.91 -4.05 18.79
CA LEU A 105 8.02 -2.71 18.23
C LEU A 105 6.64 -2.05 18.16
N THR A 106 6.50 -0.89 18.79
CA THR A 106 5.25 -0.14 18.84
C THR A 106 5.32 1.18 18.08
N PRO A 107 4.18 1.80 17.74
CA PRO A 107 4.14 3.16 17.20
C PRO A 107 4.78 4.24 18.09
N ASN A 108 5.01 3.96 19.39
CA ASN A 108 5.70 4.88 20.30
C ASN A 108 7.23 4.87 20.13
N ASP A 109 7.77 3.79 19.55
CA ASP A 109 9.22 3.56 19.45
C ASP A 109 9.82 4.10 18.15
N VAL A 110 8.99 4.63 17.26
CA VAL A 110 9.36 5.03 15.90
C VAL A 110 8.86 6.43 15.58
N THR A 111 9.59 7.15 14.74
CA THR A 111 9.15 8.44 14.20
C THR A 111 8.42 8.25 12.88
N GLY A 112 7.51 9.17 12.56
CA GLY A 112 6.78 9.14 11.28
C GLY A 112 7.69 9.21 10.05
N GLY A 113 8.88 9.81 10.15
CA GLY A 113 9.84 9.90 9.04
C GLY A 113 10.70 8.65 8.82
N SER A 114 10.54 7.60 9.62
CA SER A 114 11.42 6.43 9.54
C SER A 114 11.25 5.65 8.23
N GLY A 115 12.36 5.30 7.58
CA GLY A 115 12.37 4.40 6.42
C GLY A 115 12.18 2.92 6.78
N LYS A 116 12.08 2.57 8.07
CA LYS A 116 11.89 1.19 8.51
C LYS A 116 10.59 0.62 7.94
N LYS A 117 10.66 -0.55 7.31
CA LYS A 117 9.49 -1.33 6.90
C LYS A 117 8.93 -2.08 8.09
N VAL A 118 7.62 -1.99 8.25
CA VAL A 118 6.84 -2.66 9.29
C VAL A 118 5.56 -3.19 8.67
N TRP A 119 4.90 -4.10 9.39
CA TRP A 119 3.63 -4.66 8.97
C TRP A 119 2.45 -3.78 9.41
N TRP A 120 1.54 -3.58 8.47
CA TRP A 120 0.30 -2.83 8.67
C TRP A 120 -0.90 -3.74 8.45
N ILE A 121 -2.02 -3.41 9.08
CA ILE A 121 -3.30 -4.07 8.92
C ILE A 121 -4.42 -3.04 8.85
N CYS A 122 -5.32 -3.16 7.89
CA CYS A 122 -6.48 -2.27 7.77
C CYS A 122 -7.71 -2.87 8.45
N LYS A 123 -8.78 -2.08 8.58
CA LYS A 123 -10.07 -2.53 9.14
C LYS A 123 -10.72 -3.70 8.40
N ASN A 124 -10.37 -3.91 7.12
CA ASN A 124 -10.86 -5.03 6.31
C ASN A 124 -9.96 -6.28 6.46
N GLY A 125 -8.97 -6.26 7.36
CA GLY A 125 -8.07 -7.39 7.60
C GLY A 125 -6.97 -7.56 6.56
N HIS A 126 -6.80 -6.64 5.60
CA HIS A 126 -5.68 -6.69 4.67
C HIS A 126 -4.38 -6.37 5.38
N GLU A 127 -3.38 -7.20 5.18
CA GLU A 127 -2.04 -7.00 5.73
C GLU A 127 -1.03 -6.65 4.63
N TRP A 128 -0.11 -5.75 4.92
CA TRP A 128 0.97 -5.40 3.99
C TRP A 128 2.19 -4.84 4.72
N ASP A 129 3.38 -5.02 4.15
CA ASP A 129 4.58 -4.31 4.59
C ASP A 129 4.70 -2.96 3.87
N ALA A 130 5.09 -1.92 4.60
CA ALA A 130 5.45 -0.63 4.03
C ALA A 130 6.36 0.16 4.97
N ALA A 131 7.14 1.10 4.41
CA ALA A 131 7.92 2.04 5.21
C ALA A 131 7.01 2.96 6.04
N ILE A 132 7.42 3.27 7.27
CA ILE A 132 6.67 4.19 8.16
C ILE A 132 6.53 5.58 7.53
N SER A 133 7.57 6.06 6.84
CA SER A 133 7.55 7.32 6.08
C SER A 133 6.47 7.37 5.01
N SER A 134 6.19 6.26 4.32
CA SER A 134 5.11 6.17 3.33
C SER A 134 3.73 6.34 3.98
N ARG A 135 3.51 5.73 5.14
CA ARG A 135 2.29 5.94 5.93
C ARG A 135 2.15 7.39 6.40
N ASN A 136 3.27 8.00 6.79
CA ASN A 136 3.31 9.39 7.18
C ASN A 136 3.02 10.37 6.01
N GLN A 137 3.15 9.93 4.75
CA GLN A 137 2.71 10.69 3.58
C GLN A 137 1.22 10.49 3.24
N GLY A 138 0.53 9.56 3.93
CA GLY A 138 -0.90 9.29 3.71
C GLY A 138 -1.19 8.05 2.86
N PHE A 139 -0.18 7.29 2.44
CA PHE A 139 -0.41 6.08 1.65
C PHE A 139 -1.14 5.02 2.46
N GLY A 140 -2.28 4.57 1.93
CA GLY A 140 -3.24 3.66 2.55
C GLY A 140 -2.91 2.17 2.40
N CYS A 141 -3.91 1.34 2.69
CA CYS A 141 -3.86 -0.07 2.35
C CYS A 141 -3.92 -0.23 0.82
N PRO A 142 -2.97 -0.93 0.19
CA PRO A 142 -2.92 -1.06 -1.28
C PRO A 142 -4.09 -1.87 -1.86
N CYS A 143 -4.71 -2.74 -1.06
CA CYS A 143 -5.94 -3.46 -1.43
C CYS A 143 -7.13 -2.50 -1.51
N CYS A 144 -7.32 -1.69 -0.45
CA CYS A 144 -8.44 -0.76 -0.34
C CYS A 144 -8.38 0.36 -1.38
N SER A 145 -7.17 0.77 -1.81
CA SER A 145 -6.97 1.76 -2.87
C SER A 145 -6.89 1.15 -4.28
N HIS A 146 -7.16 -0.15 -4.42
CA HIS A 146 -7.14 -0.87 -5.71
C HIS A 146 -5.80 -0.83 -6.46
N HIS A 147 -4.70 -0.53 -5.76
CA HIS A 147 -3.34 -0.62 -6.32
C HIS A 147 -2.76 -2.04 -6.21
N ARG A 148 -3.42 -2.96 -5.49
CA ARG A 148 -3.08 -4.37 -5.38
C ARG A 148 -4.34 -5.24 -5.44
N VAL A 149 -4.26 -6.36 -6.13
CA VAL A 149 -5.31 -7.38 -6.13
C VAL A 149 -5.23 -8.16 -4.82
N CYS A 150 -6.36 -8.29 -4.14
CA CYS A 150 -6.48 -8.98 -2.87
C CYS A 150 -7.67 -9.95 -2.94
N LYS A 151 -7.75 -10.88 -1.98
CA LYS A 151 -8.70 -12.00 -2.04
C LYS A 151 -10.15 -11.55 -2.19
N ASP A 152 -10.52 -10.43 -1.56
CA ASP A 152 -11.85 -9.83 -1.61
C ASP A 152 -12.05 -8.87 -2.80
N SER A 153 -11.01 -8.54 -3.55
CA SER A 153 -11.08 -7.59 -4.68
C SER A 153 -10.84 -8.22 -6.05
N CYS A 154 -10.46 -9.50 -6.10
CA CYS A 154 -10.17 -10.20 -7.35
C CYS A 154 -11.44 -10.59 -8.14
N LEU A 155 -11.25 -10.90 -9.42
CA LEU A 155 -12.31 -11.33 -10.33
C LEU A 155 -13.00 -12.61 -9.85
N ALA A 156 -12.23 -13.62 -9.42
CA ALA A 156 -12.79 -14.89 -8.97
C ALA A 156 -13.76 -14.74 -7.80
N THR A 157 -13.43 -13.90 -6.82
CA THR A 157 -14.26 -13.72 -5.62
C THR A 157 -15.49 -12.86 -5.90
N ASN A 158 -15.35 -11.75 -6.65
CA ASN A 158 -16.45 -10.82 -6.87
C ASN A 158 -17.37 -11.22 -8.03
N TYR A 159 -16.83 -11.95 -9.02
CA TYR A 159 -17.55 -12.33 -10.24
C TYR A 159 -17.24 -13.79 -10.61
N PRO A 160 -17.62 -14.76 -9.75
CA PRO A 160 -17.31 -16.18 -9.95
C PRO A 160 -17.86 -16.72 -11.28
N ASP A 161 -18.99 -16.20 -11.76
CA ASP A 161 -19.56 -16.62 -13.04
C ASP A 161 -18.74 -16.13 -14.24
N THR A 162 -18.25 -14.89 -14.21
CA THR A 162 -17.29 -14.41 -15.21
C THR A 162 -15.97 -15.19 -15.13
N ALA A 163 -15.52 -15.53 -13.92
CA ALA A 163 -14.28 -16.28 -13.72
C ALA A 163 -14.35 -17.71 -14.28
N LYS A 164 -15.54 -18.35 -14.33
CA LYS A 164 -15.73 -19.65 -14.99
C LYS A 164 -15.42 -19.61 -16.49
N ASP A 165 -15.62 -18.47 -17.13
CA ASP A 165 -15.30 -18.28 -18.54
C ASP A 165 -13.80 -18.10 -18.80
N TRP A 166 -12.94 -18.15 -17.76
CA TRP A 166 -11.50 -18.04 -17.93
C TRP A 166 -10.99 -19.16 -18.82
N HIS A 167 -10.20 -18.82 -19.85
CA HIS A 167 -9.71 -19.86 -20.74
C HIS A 167 -8.76 -20.81 -19.99
N PRO A 168 -8.94 -22.15 -20.09
CA PRO A 168 -8.24 -23.11 -19.23
C PRO A 168 -6.72 -23.16 -19.39
N SER A 169 -6.19 -22.86 -20.58
CA SER A 169 -4.75 -23.02 -20.87
C SER A 169 -4.05 -21.82 -21.54
N ARG A 170 -4.75 -20.73 -21.85
CA ARG A 170 -4.21 -19.65 -22.72
C ARG A 170 -3.77 -18.39 -21.99
N ASN A 171 -3.91 -18.37 -20.67
CA ASN A 171 -3.55 -17.21 -19.84
C ASN A 171 -2.23 -17.42 -19.07
N GLY A 172 -1.47 -18.46 -19.41
CA GLY A 172 -0.22 -18.80 -18.73
C GLY A 172 -0.47 -19.05 -17.25
N THR A 173 0.32 -18.39 -16.39
CA THR A 173 0.19 -18.47 -14.93
C THR A 173 -0.86 -17.53 -14.35
N LEU A 174 -1.47 -16.65 -15.16
CA LEU A 174 -2.45 -15.69 -14.67
C LEU A 174 -3.78 -16.39 -14.39
N THR A 175 -4.30 -16.20 -13.19
CA THR A 175 -5.59 -16.74 -12.75
C THR A 175 -6.62 -15.61 -12.53
N PRO A 176 -7.92 -15.93 -12.42
CA PRO A 176 -8.94 -14.98 -11.98
C PRO A 176 -8.70 -14.40 -10.57
N TYR A 177 -7.83 -15.00 -9.76
CA TYR A 177 -7.47 -14.49 -8.44
C TYR A 177 -6.43 -13.35 -8.50
N ASP A 178 -5.74 -13.20 -9.63
CA ASP A 178 -4.62 -12.27 -9.81
C ASP A 178 -5.02 -10.95 -10.48
N VAL A 179 -6.31 -10.75 -10.77
CA VAL A 179 -6.80 -9.63 -11.57
C VAL A 179 -7.99 -8.93 -10.93
N MET A 180 -8.05 -7.61 -11.10
CA MET A 180 -9.20 -6.80 -10.74
C MET A 180 -10.35 -6.96 -11.76
N PRO A 181 -11.62 -7.01 -11.32
CA PRO A 181 -12.77 -7.13 -12.21
C PRO A 181 -12.92 -6.00 -13.24
N HIS A 182 -12.37 -4.81 -12.96
CA HIS A 182 -12.45 -3.62 -13.82
C HIS A 182 -11.21 -3.43 -14.69
N SER A 183 -10.29 -4.39 -14.69
CA SER A 183 -9.03 -4.25 -15.44
C SER A 183 -9.26 -4.17 -16.95
N SER A 184 -8.50 -3.30 -17.61
CA SER A 184 -8.40 -3.23 -19.07
C SER A 184 -7.49 -4.32 -19.66
N LYS A 185 -6.82 -5.11 -18.82
CA LYS A 185 -5.95 -6.22 -19.25
C LYS A 185 -6.74 -7.22 -20.09
N LYS A 186 -6.22 -7.52 -21.27
CA LYS A 186 -6.80 -8.52 -22.18
C LYS A 186 -6.32 -9.91 -21.78
N VAL A 187 -7.26 -10.84 -21.74
CA VAL A 187 -7.02 -12.26 -21.44
C VAL A 187 -7.89 -13.10 -22.36
N TRP A 188 -7.56 -14.37 -22.49
CA TRP A 188 -8.36 -15.35 -23.23
C TRP A 188 -9.53 -15.82 -22.38
N TRP A 189 -10.70 -15.90 -23.02
CA TRP A 189 -11.95 -16.41 -22.46
C TRP A 189 -12.46 -17.58 -23.29
N LYS A 190 -13.16 -18.50 -22.65
CA LYS A 190 -13.94 -19.56 -23.28
C LYS A 190 -15.30 -19.64 -22.57
N CYS A 191 -16.38 -19.27 -23.25
CA CYS A 191 -17.72 -19.46 -22.66
C CYS A 191 -18.15 -20.92 -22.69
N GLU A 192 -19.24 -21.23 -22.00
CA GLU A 192 -19.90 -22.55 -22.02
C GLU A 192 -20.31 -23.02 -23.42
N MET A 193 -20.62 -22.09 -24.34
CA MET A 193 -20.92 -22.41 -25.76
C MET A 193 -19.65 -22.69 -26.59
N GLY A 194 -18.46 -22.67 -25.98
CA GLY A 194 -17.19 -22.96 -26.63
C GLY A 194 -16.57 -21.79 -27.41
N HIS A 195 -17.19 -20.61 -27.44
CA HIS A 195 -16.63 -19.44 -28.11
C HIS A 195 -15.38 -18.94 -27.38
N ASN A 196 -14.31 -18.71 -28.14
CA ASN A 196 -13.03 -18.22 -27.63
C ASN A 196 -12.82 -16.74 -28.00
N GLU A 197 -12.45 -15.91 -27.02
CA GLU A 197 -12.27 -14.47 -27.22
C GLU A 197 -11.03 -13.96 -26.48
N TYR A 198 -10.26 -13.06 -27.11
CA TYR A 198 -9.19 -12.31 -26.45
C TYR A 198 -9.64 -10.88 -26.21
N ARG A 199 -9.99 -10.53 -24.97
CA ARG A 199 -10.61 -9.23 -24.66
C ARG A 199 -10.39 -8.75 -23.22
N PRO A 200 -10.61 -7.46 -22.95
CA PRO A 200 -10.42 -6.89 -21.61
C PRO A 200 -11.34 -7.53 -20.57
N ILE A 201 -10.84 -7.70 -19.35
CA ILE A 201 -11.58 -8.26 -18.22
C ILE A 201 -12.83 -7.47 -17.89
N GLY A 202 -12.73 -6.14 -17.77
CA GLY A 202 -13.89 -5.28 -17.49
C GLY A 202 -14.98 -5.43 -18.56
N VAL A 203 -14.60 -5.54 -19.82
CA VAL A 203 -15.56 -5.67 -20.93
C VAL A 203 -16.21 -7.07 -20.93
N ARG A 204 -15.45 -8.14 -20.67
CA ARG A 204 -16.04 -9.49 -20.53
C ARG A 204 -17.04 -9.52 -19.38
N ARG A 205 -16.68 -8.95 -18.23
CA ARG A 205 -17.55 -8.86 -17.05
C ARG A 205 -18.85 -8.11 -17.36
N GLU A 206 -18.78 -6.99 -18.08
CA GLU A 206 -19.95 -6.15 -18.36
C GLU A 206 -20.85 -6.69 -19.47
N LEU A 207 -20.27 -7.27 -20.54
CA LEU A 207 -21.02 -7.59 -21.76
C LEU A 207 -21.13 -9.09 -22.05
N GLY A 208 -20.39 -9.94 -21.32
CA GLY A 208 -20.29 -11.37 -21.58
C GLY A 208 -19.63 -11.69 -22.92
N CYS A 209 -19.86 -12.91 -23.42
CA CYS A 209 -19.41 -13.35 -24.74
C CYS A 209 -20.08 -12.52 -25.85
N LYS A 210 -19.27 -11.97 -26.76
CA LYS A 210 -19.71 -11.16 -27.91
C LYS A 210 -20.64 -11.97 -28.81
N ASP A 211 -20.27 -13.20 -29.14
CA ASP A 211 -21.03 -14.04 -30.05
C ASP A 211 -22.37 -14.47 -29.44
N CYS A 212 -22.38 -14.86 -28.16
CA CYS A 212 -23.62 -15.16 -27.44
C CYS A 212 -24.53 -13.92 -27.33
N ASN A 213 -23.94 -12.74 -27.04
CA ASN A 213 -24.70 -11.49 -26.93
C ASN A 213 -25.27 -11.08 -28.30
N TYR A 214 -24.51 -11.26 -29.38
CA TYR A 214 -24.99 -11.02 -30.74
C TYR A 214 -26.16 -11.95 -31.10
N ALA A 215 -26.02 -13.26 -30.87
CA ALA A 215 -27.08 -14.23 -31.11
C ALA A 215 -28.36 -13.89 -30.32
N LEU A 216 -28.21 -13.54 -29.05
CA LEU A 216 -29.33 -13.10 -28.21
C LEU A 216 -30.04 -11.89 -28.82
N ARG A 217 -29.29 -10.85 -29.23
CA ARG A 217 -29.86 -9.65 -29.86
C ARG A 217 -30.63 -9.96 -31.13
N GLN A 218 -30.13 -10.88 -31.98
CA GLN A 218 -30.84 -11.27 -33.20
C GLN A 218 -32.14 -12.02 -32.88
N SER A 219 -32.11 -12.95 -31.92
CA SER A 219 -33.32 -13.69 -31.51
C SER A 219 -34.42 -12.77 -30.95
N LEU A 220 -34.04 -11.74 -30.19
CA LEU A 220 -34.98 -10.75 -29.65
C LEU A 220 -35.60 -9.88 -30.74
N LYS A 221 -34.82 -9.46 -31.76
CA LYS A 221 -35.37 -8.71 -32.90
C LYS A 221 -36.43 -9.53 -33.65
N GLN A 222 -36.19 -10.82 -33.86
CA GLN A 222 -37.15 -11.70 -34.52
C GLN A 222 -38.43 -11.89 -33.68
N LYS A 223 -38.32 -12.00 -32.36
CA LYS A 223 -39.49 -12.10 -31.46
C LYS A 223 -40.36 -10.83 -31.41
N VAL A 224 -39.74 -9.65 -31.45
CA VAL A 224 -40.48 -8.36 -31.50
C VAL A 224 -41.28 -8.22 -32.80
N VAL A 225 -40.74 -8.73 -33.92
CA VAL A 225 -41.46 -8.76 -35.21
C VAL A 225 -42.67 -9.70 -35.18
N MET A 226 -42.64 -10.73 -34.33
CA MET A 226 -43.71 -11.72 -34.17
C MET A 226 -44.77 -11.35 -33.12
N SER A 227 -44.53 -10.34 -32.27
CA SER A 227 -45.45 -9.94 -31.18
C SER A 227 -46.08 -8.57 -31.45
N SER A 228 -46.98 -8.51 -32.44
CA SER A 228 -47.83 -7.35 -32.73
C SER A 228 -48.91 -7.21 -31.64
N GLY A 229 -48.59 -6.53 -30.53
CA GLY A 229 -49.52 -6.23 -29.44
C GLY A 229 -48.88 -5.31 -28.38
N GLY A 230 -48.97 -3.99 -28.60
CA GLY A 230 -48.05 -2.95 -28.11
C GLY A 230 -48.00 -2.60 -26.61
N GLY A 231 -48.64 -3.35 -25.71
CA GLY A 231 -48.62 -3.06 -24.26
C GLY A 231 -47.64 -3.95 -23.48
N ILE A 232 -47.85 -5.25 -23.57
CA ILE A 232 -47.15 -6.28 -22.77
C ILE A 232 -45.68 -6.40 -23.20
N ALA A 233 -45.39 -6.26 -24.50
CA ALA A 233 -44.04 -6.30 -25.04
C ALA A 233 -43.14 -5.16 -24.50
N ARG A 234 -43.69 -3.98 -24.28
CA ARG A 234 -42.95 -2.83 -23.72
C ARG A 234 -42.59 -3.04 -22.26
N GLU A 235 -43.53 -3.59 -21.48
CA GLU A 235 -43.34 -3.86 -20.05
C GLU A 235 -42.40 -5.05 -19.80
N LEU A 236 -42.47 -6.12 -20.62
CA LEU A 236 -41.53 -7.23 -20.59
C LEU A 236 -40.13 -6.82 -21.06
N THR A 237 -40.00 -5.99 -22.08
CA THR A 237 -38.69 -5.47 -22.53
C THR A 237 -38.05 -4.56 -21.48
N ALA A 238 -38.85 -3.81 -20.71
CA ALA A 238 -38.38 -2.98 -19.60
C ALA A 238 -38.03 -3.82 -18.34
N LYS A 239 -38.82 -4.83 -17.99
CA LYS A 239 -38.53 -5.80 -16.89
C LYS A 239 -37.31 -6.68 -17.22
N LEU A 240 -37.09 -7.04 -18.49
CA LEU A 240 -35.94 -7.82 -18.97
C LEU A 240 -34.65 -6.99 -19.07
N ARG A 241 -34.73 -5.69 -19.42
CA ARG A 241 -33.60 -4.75 -19.30
C ARG A 241 -33.18 -4.49 -17.83
N ARG A 242 -34.11 -4.67 -16.88
CA ARG A 242 -33.84 -4.59 -15.45
C ARG A 242 -33.30 -5.90 -14.87
N THR A 243 -33.71 -7.07 -15.38
CA THR A 243 -33.21 -8.38 -14.94
C THR A 243 -31.95 -8.86 -15.67
N SER A 244 -31.62 -8.31 -16.84
CA SER A 244 -30.28 -8.42 -17.48
C SER A 244 -29.18 -7.73 -16.67
N LYS A 245 -29.55 -6.97 -15.63
CA LYS A 245 -28.63 -6.47 -14.61
C LYS A 245 -28.48 -7.41 -13.39
N ILE A 246 -29.28 -8.48 -13.26
CA ILE A 246 -29.29 -9.32 -12.04
C ILE A 246 -29.07 -10.83 -12.27
N LYS A 247 -29.59 -11.50 -13.32
CA LYS A 247 -29.44 -12.97 -13.45
C LYS A 247 -29.53 -13.50 -14.88
N ALA A 248 -28.75 -14.56 -15.12
CA ALA A 248 -28.94 -15.71 -16.02
C ALA A 248 -27.73 -15.87 -16.96
N LYS A 249 -26.62 -16.53 -16.62
CA LYS A 249 -26.33 -17.71 -15.77
C LYS A 249 -26.86 -19.07 -16.27
N TYR A 250 -28.02 -19.18 -16.91
CA TYR A 250 -28.48 -20.47 -17.50
C TYR A 250 -29.53 -20.20 -18.59
N MET A 251 -29.15 -20.27 -19.86
CA MET A 251 -30.12 -20.50 -20.95
C MET A 251 -30.08 -22.00 -21.23
N ASN A 252 -31.15 -22.70 -20.84
CA ASN A 252 -31.31 -24.15 -20.83
C ASN A 252 -30.92 -24.83 -22.16
N LYS A 253 -30.43 -26.07 -22.06
CA LYS A 253 -30.01 -26.96 -23.16
C LYS A 253 -31.10 -27.17 -24.24
N GLU A 254 -32.36 -26.91 -23.92
CA GLU A 254 -33.51 -27.15 -24.79
C GLU A 254 -33.77 -26.03 -25.83
N ILE A 255 -33.16 -24.85 -25.71
CA ILE A 255 -33.37 -23.77 -26.71
C ILE A 255 -32.48 -23.97 -27.96
N PHE A 256 -31.50 -24.88 -27.92
CA PHE A 256 -30.45 -25.00 -28.94
C PHE A 256 -30.46 -26.27 -29.81
N ASN A 257 -31.48 -27.13 -29.75
CA ASN A 257 -31.62 -28.24 -30.71
C ASN A 257 -32.18 -27.78 -32.06
N ARG A 258 -31.56 -26.76 -32.67
CA ARG A 258 -31.63 -26.54 -34.12
C ARG A 258 -30.22 -26.26 -34.65
N PRO A 259 -29.72 -27.04 -35.62
CA PRO A 259 -28.39 -26.85 -36.16
C PRO A 259 -28.36 -25.52 -36.92
N PHE A 260 -27.62 -24.55 -36.40
CA PHE A 260 -27.27 -23.37 -37.18
C PHE A 260 -26.08 -23.73 -38.06
N GLU A 261 -26.37 -24.31 -39.22
CA GLU A 261 -25.42 -24.33 -40.31
C GLU A 261 -25.02 -22.89 -40.69
N LYS A 262 -23.73 -22.63 -40.53
CA LYS A 262 -22.90 -21.66 -41.26
C LYS A 262 -23.65 -20.43 -41.82
N LEU A 263 -23.94 -19.44 -40.97
CA LEU A 263 -24.16 -18.08 -41.47
C LEU A 263 -22.81 -17.52 -41.93
N LYS A 264 -22.62 -17.44 -43.26
CA LYS A 264 -21.49 -16.77 -43.91
C LYS A 264 -21.39 -15.33 -43.36
N LYS A 265 -20.25 -15.00 -42.78
CA LYS A 265 -19.89 -13.61 -42.45
C LYS A 265 -19.83 -12.83 -43.77
N LYS A 266 -20.69 -11.82 -43.91
CA LYS A 266 -20.46 -10.71 -44.85
C LYS A 266 -19.57 -9.68 -44.17
#